data_AF-W0DHX0-F1
#
_entry.id   AF-W0DHX0-F1
#
_cell.length_a   1.000
_cell.length_b   1.000
_cell.length_c   1.000
_cell.angle_alpha   90.00
_cell.angle_beta   90.00
_cell.angle_gamma   90.00
#
_symmetry.space_group_name_H-M   'P 1'
#
loop_
_entity.id
_entity.type
_entity.pdbx_description
1 polymer ?
#
loop_
_entity_poly.entity_id
_entity_poly.type
_entity_poly.pdbx_seq_one_letter_code
_entity_poly.pdbx_strand_id
1 'polypeptide(L)'
;MKEKVLGCDVSKDYIILHDGNQAYKLSLENFKSLQKLVNNSIVVLEQTGAYGLRWGQVLEDLGAKVYIADGKDFKNFKLYQAVRKKDDYTDAYYLRLFFFERPKRVWRFNKELAHLRALIRQHMRNEKDITKHANRLSQYLAVIFPTKNYCDLDRKKFLKALDEIEQELKQTPHALSGLALMELNKLRVVLD
;
A
#
# COMPACT_ATOMS: atom_id res chain seq x y z
N MET A 1 24.39 23.97 -13.33
CA MET A 1 23.11 23.78 -14.05
C MET A 1 21.99 23.66 -13.03
N LYS A 2 20.87 24.36 -13.18
CA LYS A 2 19.67 24.12 -12.35
C LYS A 2 19.16 22.71 -12.65
N GLU A 3 18.94 21.90 -11.63
CA GLU A 3 18.36 20.56 -11.79
C GLU A 3 17.00 20.65 -12.48
N LYS A 4 16.75 19.77 -13.46
CA LYS A 4 15.45 19.71 -14.15
C LYS A 4 14.40 19.23 -13.15
N VAL A 5 13.29 19.97 -12.99
CA VAL A 5 12.18 19.58 -12.11
C VAL A 5 11.00 19.12 -12.96
N LEU A 6 10.51 17.93 -12.65
CA LEU A 6 9.38 17.28 -13.28
C LEU A 6 8.28 17.07 -12.25
N GLY A 7 7.05 17.46 -12.55
CA GLY A 7 5.88 16.98 -11.81
C GLY A 7 5.39 15.68 -12.43
N CYS A 8 4.88 14.77 -11.60
CA CYS A 8 4.58 13.41 -11.98
C CYS A 8 3.21 12.98 -11.44
N ASP A 9 2.26 12.74 -12.34
CA ASP A 9 1.02 12.04 -12.00
C ASP A 9 1.17 10.54 -12.28
N VAL A 10 0.66 9.71 -11.36
CA VAL A 10 0.94 8.28 -11.31
C VAL A 10 -0.31 7.46 -11.56
N SER A 11 -0.24 6.55 -12.54
CA SER A 11 -1.24 5.53 -12.80
C SER A 11 -0.67 4.13 -12.55
N LYS A 12 -1.53 3.11 -12.69
CA LYS A 12 -1.14 1.70 -12.54
C LYS A 12 -0.07 1.30 -13.56
N ASP A 13 -0.29 1.66 -14.82
CA ASP A 13 0.48 1.15 -15.96
C ASP A 13 1.38 2.20 -16.62
N TYR A 14 1.15 3.49 -16.34
CA TYR A 14 1.92 4.60 -16.89
C TYR A 14 2.08 5.75 -15.88
N ILE A 15 2.95 6.69 -16.22
CA ILE A 15 3.08 8.00 -15.56
C ILE A 15 2.97 9.12 -16.58
N ILE A 16 2.55 10.30 -16.10
CA ILE A 16 2.65 11.55 -16.82
C ILE A 16 3.71 12.41 -16.15
N LEU A 17 4.78 12.74 -16.87
CA LEU A 17 5.78 13.69 -16.43
C LEU A 17 5.53 15.04 -17.10
N HIS A 18 5.73 16.14 -16.39
CA HIS A 18 5.58 17.49 -16.93
C HIS A 18 6.76 18.38 -16.51
N ASP A 19 7.47 18.98 -17.49
CA ASP A 19 8.67 19.81 -17.22
C ASP A 19 8.40 21.32 -17.15
N GLY A 20 7.15 21.70 -17.38
CA GLY A 20 6.64 23.07 -17.37
C GLY A 20 6.25 23.56 -18.76
N ASN A 21 6.84 22.98 -19.80
CA ASN A 21 6.57 23.31 -21.19
C ASN A 21 5.84 22.18 -21.90
N GLN A 22 6.26 20.94 -21.64
CA GLN A 22 5.68 19.76 -22.28
C GLN A 22 5.45 18.62 -21.28
N ALA A 23 4.50 17.77 -21.66
CA ALA A 23 4.15 16.57 -20.94
C ALA A 23 4.57 15.31 -21.69
N TYR A 24 4.89 14.26 -20.94
CA TYR A 24 5.37 12.99 -21.44
C TYR A 24 4.57 11.87 -20.78
N LYS A 25 3.86 11.08 -21.60
CA LYS A 25 3.21 9.85 -21.14
C LYS A 25 4.15 8.68 -21.37
N LEU A 26 4.57 8.01 -20.30
CA LEU A 26 5.58 6.96 -20.36
C LEU A 26 5.12 5.75 -19.54
N SER A 27 5.46 4.55 -20.03
CA SER A 27 5.32 3.30 -19.30
C SER A 27 6.70 2.65 -19.11
N LEU A 28 6.77 1.55 -18.36
CA LEU A 28 7.99 0.77 -18.22
C LEU A 28 8.47 0.15 -19.55
N GLU A 29 7.58 -0.02 -20.53
CA GLU A 29 7.95 -0.47 -21.88
C GLU A 29 8.84 0.56 -22.60
N ASN A 30 8.78 1.83 -22.18
CA ASN A 30 9.61 2.92 -22.69
C ASN A 30 10.84 3.22 -21.80
N PHE A 31 11.41 2.20 -21.17
CA PHE A 31 12.47 2.33 -20.14
C PHE A 31 13.61 3.28 -20.52
N LYS A 32 14.20 3.13 -21.72
CA LYS A 32 15.33 3.97 -22.16
C LYS A 32 14.97 5.46 -22.24
N SER A 33 13.78 5.76 -22.77
CA SER A 33 13.27 7.13 -22.88
C SER A 33 12.99 7.72 -21.51
N LEU A 34 12.40 6.92 -20.61
CA LEU A 34 12.15 7.31 -19.23
C LEU A 34 13.46 7.61 -18.48
N GLN A 35 14.43 6.70 -18.51
CA GLN A 35 15.72 6.87 -17.86
C GLN A 35 16.44 8.13 -18.33
N LYS A 36 16.50 8.35 -19.65
CA LYS A 36 17.13 9.54 -20.24
C LYS A 36 16.45 10.84 -19.76
N LEU A 37 15.12 10.80 -19.57
CA LEU A 37 14.36 11.98 -19.18
C LEU A 37 14.54 12.34 -17.70
N VAL A 38 14.66 11.35 -16.81
CA VAL A 38 14.61 11.54 -15.35
C VAL A 38 15.97 11.46 -14.65
N ASN A 39 17.00 10.94 -15.32
CA ASN A 39 18.34 10.86 -14.73
C ASN A 39 18.85 12.26 -14.34
N ASN A 40 19.35 12.41 -13.11
CA ASN A 40 19.79 13.68 -12.53
C ASN A 40 18.70 14.78 -12.51
N SER A 41 17.42 14.40 -12.51
CA SER A 41 16.29 15.32 -12.37
C SER A 41 15.69 15.24 -10.97
N ILE A 42 14.90 16.25 -10.60
CA ILE A 42 13.96 16.18 -9.48
C ILE A 42 12.61 15.73 -10.06
N VAL A 43 11.97 14.75 -9.43
CA VAL A 43 10.60 14.33 -9.77
C VAL A 43 9.70 14.51 -8.57
N VAL A 44 8.56 15.16 -8.74
CA VAL A 44 7.62 15.48 -7.66
C VAL A 44 6.31 14.74 -7.92
N LEU A 45 5.91 13.87 -7.00
CA LEU A 45 4.69 13.09 -7.11
C LEU A 45 3.84 13.20 -5.84
N GLU A 46 2.52 13.05 -5.98
CA GLU A 46 1.65 12.82 -4.84
C GLU A 46 1.72 11.33 -4.47
N GLN A 47 2.23 10.99 -3.28
CA GLN A 47 2.31 9.58 -2.89
C GLN A 47 0.92 9.08 -2.44
N THR A 48 0.11 8.65 -3.40
CA THR A 48 -1.15 7.96 -3.14
C THR A 48 -1.01 6.47 -3.37
N GLY A 49 -1.33 5.67 -2.35
CA GLY A 49 -1.47 4.22 -2.45
C GLY A 49 -0.20 3.44 -2.86
N ALA A 50 -0.40 2.26 -3.44
CA ALA A 50 0.67 1.34 -3.82
C ALA A 50 1.42 1.79 -5.10
N TYR A 51 0.72 2.43 -6.04
CA TYR A 51 1.30 2.83 -7.32
C TYR A 51 2.30 3.99 -7.17
N GLY A 52 1.99 5.00 -6.36
CA GLY A 52 2.93 6.08 -6.07
C GLY A 52 4.21 5.59 -5.38
N LEU A 53 4.11 4.55 -4.54
CA LEU A 53 5.27 3.93 -3.89
C LEU A 53 6.14 3.18 -4.91
N ARG A 54 5.54 2.36 -5.78
CA ARG A 54 6.25 1.65 -6.86
C ARG A 54 6.98 2.63 -7.78
N TRP A 55 6.27 3.65 -8.28
CA TRP A 55 6.87 4.63 -9.19
C TRP A 55 7.94 5.49 -8.51
N GLY A 56 7.75 5.85 -7.23
CA GLY A 56 8.80 6.53 -6.45
C GLY A 56 10.10 5.71 -6.38
N GLN A 57 10.00 4.39 -6.19
CA GLN A 57 11.16 3.50 -6.21
C GLN A 57 11.84 3.45 -7.58
N VAL A 58 11.05 3.17 -8.62
CA VAL A 58 11.53 3.09 -10.01
C VAL A 58 12.25 4.37 -10.42
N LEU A 59 11.66 5.53 -10.16
CA LEU A 59 12.24 6.81 -10.55
C LEU A 59 13.57 7.10 -9.83
N GLU A 60 13.69 6.74 -8.55
CA GLU A 60 14.98 6.81 -7.86
C GLU A 60 16.03 5.84 -8.43
N ASP A 61 15.63 4.61 -8.75
CA ASP A 61 16.54 3.63 -9.38
C ASP A 61 17.02 4.09 -10.76
N LEU A 62 16.23 4.91 -11.45
CA LEU A 62 16.58 5.56 -12.71
C LEU A 62 17.45 6.83 -12.54
N GLY A 63 17.83 7.20 -11.31
CA GLY A 63 18.72 8.32 -11.02
C GLY A 63 18.02 9.65 -10.74
N ALA A 64 16.69 9.65 -10.50
CA ALA A 64 15.97 10.86 -10.12
C ALA A 64 16.00 11.10 -8.60
N LYS A 65 15.94 12.39 -8.21
CA LYS A 65 15.61 12.82 -6.86
C LYS A 65 14.10 12.97 -6.72
N VAL A 66 13.45 11.96 -6.17
CA VAL A 66 12.00 11.94 -5.94
C VAL A 66 11.58 12.72 -4.67
N TYR A 67 10.62 13.61 -4.82
CA TYR A 67 9.96 14.33 -3.74
C TYR A 67 8.47 14.00 -3.71
N ILE A 68 7.93 13.89 -2.50
CA ILE A 68 6.53 13.61 -2.25
C ILE A 68 5.84 14.90 -1.82
N ALA A 69 4.77 15.27 -2.52
CA ALA A 69 3.90 16.36 -2.14
C ALA A 69 2.90 15.94 -1.05
N ASP A 70 2.63 16.83 -0.10
CA ASP A 70 1.51 16.66 0.82
C ASP A 70 0.18 16.72 0.05
N GLY A 71 -0.59 15.63 0.06
CA GLY A 71 -1.82 15.55 -0.72
C GLY A 71 -2.91 16.54 -0.31
N LYS A 72 -3.00 16.89 0.99
CA LYS A 72 -3.99 17.86 1.48
C LYS A 72 -3.62 19.27 1.05
N ASP A 73 -2.37 19.67 1.26
CA ASP A 73 -1.87 20.98 0.85
C ASP A 73 -1.84 21.12 -0.68
N PHE A 74 -1.49 20.06 -1.42
CA PHE A 74 -1.55 20.05 -2.88
C PHE A 74 -2.97 20.19 -3.41
N LYS A 75 -3.94 19.46 -2.83
CA LYS A 75 -5.36 19.62 -3.17
C LYS A 75 -5.83 21.05 -2.94
N ASN A 76 -5.50 21.65 -1.80
CA ASN A 76 -5.86 23.03 -1.49
C ASN A 76 -5.19 24.01 -2.45
N PHE A 77 -3.92 23.79 -2.80
CA PHE A 77 -3.20 24.57 -3.78
C PHE A 77 -3.90 24.59 -5.14
N LYS A 78 -4.31 23.43 -5.66
CA LYS A 78 -5.08 23.35 -6.92
C LYS A 78 -6.41 24.10 -6.86
N LEU A 79 -7.10 24.08 -5.71
CA LEU A 79 -8.33 24.84 -5.52
C LEU A 79 -8.08 26.35 -5.58
N TYR A 80 -7.01 26.84 -4.96
CA TYR A 80 -6.63 28.26 -5.03
C TYR A 80 -6.26 28.71 -6.45
N GLN A 81 -5.66 27.83 -7.24
CA GLN A 81 -5.35 28.09 -8.66
C GLN A 81 -6.57 28.02 -9.58
N ALA A 82 -7.78 27.82 -9.03
CA ALA A 82 -9.04 27.71 -9.78
C ALA A 82 -8.98 26.67 -10.91
N VAL A 83 -8.30 25.54 -10.67
CA VAL A 83 -8.17 24.46 -11.67
C VAL A 83 -9.55 23.86 -11.96
N ARG A 84 -10.12 24.20 -13.11
CA ARG A 84 -11.47 23.77 -13.52
C ARG A 84 -11.51 22.40 -14.18
N LYS A 85 -10.39 21.96 -14.76
CA LYS A 85 -10.28 20.70 -15.50
C LYS A 85 -9.40 19.72 -14.73
N LYS A 86 -9.95 18.55 -14.45
CA LYS A 86 -9.23 17.43 -13.84
C LYS A 86 -8.75 16.50 -14.94
N ASP A 87 -7.49 16.63 -15.33
CA ASP A 87 -6.80 15.63 -16.14
C ASP A 87 -5.38 15.39 -15.62
N ASP A 88 -4.84 14.22 -15.94
CA ASP A 88 -3.56 13.72 -15.43
C ASP A 88 -2.38 14.65 -15.81
N TYR A 89 -2.49 15.31 -16.98
CA TYR A 89 -1.51 16.27 -17.49
C TYR A 89 -1.46 17.54 -16.64
N THR A 90 -2.64 18.06 -16.31
CA THR A 90 -2.80 19.24 -15.47
C THR A 90 -2.29 18.97 -14.06
N ASP A 91 -2.58 17.78 -13.50
CA ASP A 91 -2.10 17.41 -12.17
C ASP A 91 -0.56 17.29 -12.12
N ALA A 92 0.07 16.69 -13.13
CA ALA A 92 1.52 16.67 -13.26
C ALA A 92 2.13 18.08 -13.38
N TYR A 93 1.51 18.99 -14.14
CA TYR A 93 1.96 20.38 -14.20
C TYR A 93 1.91 21.09 -12.84
N TYR A 94 0.79 20.97 -12.12
CA TYR A 94 0.63 21.63 -10.82
C TYR A 94 1.51 21.03 -9.73
N LEU A 95 1.84 19.74 -9.78
CA LEU A 95 2.82 19.15 -8.85
C LEU A 95 4.18 19.83 -8.97
N ARG A 96 4.61 20.11 -10.20
CA ARG A 96 5.84 20.87 -10.44
C ARG A 96 5.77 22.28 -9.87
N LEU A 97 4.66 23.00 -10.13
CA LEU A 97 4.48 24.35 -9.59
C LEU A 97 4.45 24.34 -8.06
N PHE A 98 3.75 23.37 -7.47
CA PHE A 98 3.65 23.21 -6.03
C PHE A 98 5.03 23.03 -5.37
N PHE A 99 5.94 22.29 -6.00
CA PHE A 99 7.32 22.17 -5.53
C PHE A 99 8.05 23.51 -5.45
N PHE A 100 7.89 24.36 -6.46
CA PHE A 100 8.54 25.66 -6.49
C PHE A 100 7.89 26.67 -5.52
N GLU A 101 6.57 26.67 -5.41
CA GLU A 101 5.84 27.63 -4.59
C GLU A 101 5.76 27.22 -3.11
N ARG A 102 5.75 25.92 -2.83
CA ARG A 102 5.54 25.36 -1.49
C ARG A 102 6.63 24.31 -1.14
N PRO A 103 7.94 24.65 -1.24
CA PRO A 103 9.02 23.68 -1.03
C PRO A 103 9.05 23.07 0.39
N LYS A 104 8.43 23.73 1.38
CA LYS A 104 8.29 23.19 2.75
C LYS A 104 7.19 22.13 2.90
N ARG A 105 6.35 21.93 1.88
CA ARG A 105 5.24 20.96 1.85
C ARG A 105 5.53 19.77 0.93
N VAL A 106 6.78 19.65 0.52
CA VAL A 106 7.32 18.49 -0.19
C VAL A 106 8.47 17.91 0.64
N TRP A 107 8.61 16.59 0.66
CA TRP A 107 9.71 15.92 1.36
C TRP A 107 10.37 14.89 0.46
N ARG A 108 11.65 14.60 0.71
CA ARG A 108 12.39 13.59 -0.05
C ARG A 108 11.74 12.22 0.17
N PHE A 109 11.48 11.51 -0.92
CA PHE A 109 11.07 10.12 -0.84
C PHE A 109 12.16 9.30 -0.14
N ASN A 110 11.75 8.41 0.77
CA ASN A 110 12.64 7.51 1.48
C ASN A 110 12.11 6.08 1.31
N LYS A 111 12.86 5.26 0.56
CA LYS A 111 12.53 3.87 0.25
C LYS A 111 12.40 3.00 1.50
N GLU A 112 13.32 3.15 2.45
CA GLU A 112 13.34 2.38 3.69
C GLU A 112 12.13 2.70 4.56
N LEU A 113 11.82 3.99 4.72
CA LEU A 113 10.64 4.44 5.46
C LEU A 113 9.34 3.95 4.79
N ALA A 114 9.29 3.99 3.46
CA ALA A 114 8.15 3.50 2.70
C ALA A 114 7.96 1.98 2.89
N HIS A 115 9.05 1.21 2.88
CA HIS A 115 9.07 -0.21 3.15
C HIS A 115 8.62 -0.53 4.58
N LEU A 116 9.18 0.15 5.58
CA LEU A 116 8.80 -0.01 6.99
C LEU A 116 7.31 0.26 7.20
N ARG A 117 6.77 1.33 6.61
CA ARG A 117 5.32 1.63 6.65
C ARG A 117 4.47 0.55 5.97
N ALA A 118 4.98 -0.12 4.95
CA ALA A 118 4.29 -1.24 4.32
C ALA A 118 4.26 -2.46 5.25
N LEU A 119 5.39 -2.81 5.87
CA LEU A 119 5.49 -3.90 6.84
C LEU A 119 4.59 -3.67 8.06
N ILE A 120 4.59 -2.46 8.65
CA ILE A 120 3.70 -2.13 9.78
C ILE A 120 2.24 -2.30 9.39
N ARG A 121 1.83 -1.79 8.22
CA ARG A 121 0.45 -1.94 7.74
C ARG A 121 0.09 -3.41 7.50
N GLN A 122 1.02 -4.21 7.00
CA GLN A 122 0.81 -5.64 6.82
C GLN A 122 0.66 -6.35 8.15
N HIS A 123 1.53 -6.06 9.13
CA HIS A 123 1.41 -6.60 10.49
C HIS A 123 0.06 -6.25 11.12
N MET A 124 -0.39 -5.00 11.01
CA MET A 124 -1.72 -4.60 11.50
C MET A 124 -2.88 -5.32 10.80
N ARG A 125 -2.73 -5.69 9.51
CA ARG A 125 -3.73 -6.49 8.78
C ARG A 125 -3.71 -7.93 9.27
N ASN A 126 -2.53 -8.53 9.40
CA ASN A 126 -2.36 -9.89 9.92
C ASN A 126 -2.99 -10.00 11.31
N GLU A 127 -2.79 -9.04 12.22
CA GLU A 127 -3.43 -9.03 13.54
C GLU A 127 -4.97 -9.02 13.47
N LYS A 128 -5.54 -8.27 12.52
CA LYS A 128 -7.00 -8.26 12.28
C LYS A 128 -7.49 -9.60 11.72
N ASP A 129 -6.75 -10.18 10.78
CA ASP A 129 -7.09 -11.45 10.16
C ASP A 129 -6.97 -12.60 11.17
N ILE A 130 -5.93 -12.63 12.02
CA ILE A 130 -5.82 -13.57 13.14
C ILE A 130 -7.05 -13.47 14.04
N THR A 131 -7.41 -12.26 14.46
CA THR A 131 -8.59 -12.05 15.33
C THR A 131 -9.87 -12.54 14.66
N LYS A 132 -10.06 -12.20 13.39
CA LYS A 132 -11.23 -12.60 12.59
C LYS A 132 -11.33 -14.12 12.46
N HIS A 133 -10.24 -14.79 12.08
CA HIS A 133 -10.22 -16.24 11.86
C HIS A 133 -10.31 -17.02 13.17
N ALA A 134 -9.64 -16.57 14.24
CA ALA A 134 -9.76 -17.16 15.56
C ALA A 134 -11.19 -17.08 16.09
N ASN A 135 -11.85 -15.92 16.01
CA ASN A 135 -13.23 -15.75 16.47
C ASN A 135 -14.20 -16.63 15.68
N ARG A 136 -14.06 -16.70 14.35
CA ARG A 136 -14.89 -17.56 13.50
C ARG A 136 -14.68 -19.04 13.82
N LEU A 137 -13.43 -19.46 13.97
CA LEU A 137 -13.11 -20.83 14.37
C LEU A 137 -13.75 -21.14 15.73
N SER A 138 -13.57 -20.26 16.71
CA SER A 138 -14.17 -20.41 18.04
C SER A 138 -15.70 -20.55 18.00
N GLN A 139 -16.38 -19.77 17.16
CA GLN A 139 -17.84 -19.89 16.97
C GLN A 139 -18.24 -21.26 16.43
N TYR A 140 -17.50 -21.82 15.48
CA TYR A 140 -17.76 -23.18 15.00
C TYR A 140 -17.46 -24.22 16.09
N LEU A 141 -16.37 -24.08 16.83
CA LEU A 141 -16.01 -24.99 17.92
C LEU A 141 -17.04 -24.99 19.05
N ALA A 142 -17.67 -23.85 19.35
CA ALA A 142 -18.75 -23.78 20.33
C ALA A 142 -19.95 -24.67 19.97
N VAL A 143 -20.22 -24.81 18.68
CA VAL A 143 -21.32 -25.66 18.16
C VAL A 143 -20.89 -27.12 18.08
N ILE A 144 -19.67 -27.38 17.59
CA ILE A 144 -19.15 -28.74 17.40
C ILE A 144 -18.82 -29.41 18.75
N PHE A 145 -18.25 -28.64 19.68
CA PHE A 145 -17.78 -29.10 20.99
C PHE A 145 -18.35 -28.22 22.12
N PRO A 146 -19.68 -28.25 22.37
CA PRO A 146 -20.32 -27.35 23.34
C PRO A 146 -19.84 -27.54 24.79
N THR A 147 -19.25 -28.70 25.11
CA THR A 147 -18.68 -29.00 26.43
C THR A 147 -17.23 -28.54 26.58
N LYS A 148 -16.56 -28.16 25.49
CA LYS A 148 -15.18 -27.67 25.49
C LYS A 148 -15.22 -26.17 25.31
N ASN A 149 -14.86 -25.44 26.35
CA ASN A 149 -15.00 -24.00 26.40
C ASN A 149 -13.87 -23.28 25.63
N TYR A 150 -13.84 -23.46 24.31
CA TYR A 150 -12.85 -22.85 23.42
C TYR A 150 -13.05 -21.33 23.28
N CYS A 151 -14.27 -20.84 23.47
CA CYS A 151 -14.62 -19.42 23.40
C CYS A 151 -14.02 -18.56 24.51
N ASP A 152 -13.78 -19.15 25.67
CA ASP A 152 -13.24 -18.44 26.83
C ASP A 152 -11.71 -18.59 26.95
N LEU A 153 -11.06 -19.26 25.99
CA LEU A 153 -9.61 -19.36 25.98
C LEU A 153 -8.98 -18.01 25.65
N ASP A 154 -7.99 -17.61 26.45
CA ASP A 154 -7.07 -16.54 26.08
C ASP A 154 -6.45 -16.83 24.70
N ARG A 155 -6.26 -15.78 23.89
CA ARG A 155 -5.75 -15.89 22.52
C ARG A 155 -4.46 -16.70 22.43
N LYS A 156 -3.51 -16.54 23.36
CA LYS A 156 -2.26 -17.32 23.31
C LYS A 156 -2.51 -18.80 23.57
N LYS A 157 -3.43 -19.14 24.47
CA LYS A 157 -3.81 -20.54 24.74
C LYS A 157 -4.56 -21.14 23.56
N PHE A 158 -5.50 -20.39 22.98
CA PHE A 158 -6.25 -20.80 21.80
C PHE A 158 -5.32 -21.12 20.62
N LEU A 159 -4.35 -20.24 20.34
CA LEU A 159 -3.39 -20.45 19.26
C LEU A 159 -2.44 -21.64 19.48
N LYS A 160 -2.14 -21.99 20.74
CA LYS A 160 -1.34 -23.18 21.07
C LYS A 160 -2.11 -24.48 20.89
N ALA A 161 -3.44 -24.43 21.00
CA ALA A 161 -4.31 -25.61 20.89
C ALA A 161 -4.71 -25.94 19.44
N LEU A 162 -4.22 -25.21 18.42
CA LEU A 162 -4.66 -25.39 17.04
C LEU A 162 -4.43 -26.80 16.50
N ASP A 163 -3.32 -27.45 16.86
CA ASP A 163 -3.02 -28.81 16.42
C ASP A 163 -3.97 -29.84 17.06
N GLU A 164 -4.27 -29.67 18.35
CA GLU A 164 -5.23 -30.51 19.08
C GLU A 164 -6.64 -30.33 18.49
N ILE A 165 -7.06 -29.08 18.26
CA ILE A 165 -8.34 -28.75 17.64
C ILE A 165 -8.46 -29.39 16.25
N GLU A 166 -7.41 -29.36 15.44
CA GLU A 166 -7.43 -29.98 14.11
C GLU A 166 -7.64 -31.50 14.19
N GLN A 167 -6.96 -32.17 15.13
CA GLN A 167 -7.13 -33.62 15.32
C GLN A 167 -8.55 -33.96 15.78
N GLU A 168 -9.10 -33.19 16.72
CA GLU A 168 -10.46 -33.40 17.21
C GLU A 168 -11.51 -33.19 16.11
N LEU A 169 -11.36 -32.15 15.28
CA LEU A 169 -12.23 -31.88 14.13
C LEU A 169 -12.19 -33.00 13.08
N LYS A 170 -11.03 -33.64 12.88
CA LYS A 170 -10.89 -34.79 11.97
C LYS A 170 -11.51 -36.07 12.54
N GLN A 171 -11.47 -36.24 13.85
CA GLN A 171 -12.00 -37.42 14.54
C GLN A 171 -13.50 -37.34 14.84
N THR A 172 -14.08 -36.14 14.84
CA THR A 172 -15.49 -35.91 15.20
C THR A 172 -16.27 -35.31 14.02
N PRO A 173 -16.95 -36.13 13.20
CA PRO A 173 -17.69 -35.63 12.05
C PRO A 173 -18.90 -34.79 12.48
N HIS A 174 -18.83 -33.48 12.24
CA HIS A 174 -19.95 -32.54 12.36
C HIS A 174 -20.17 -31.78 11.04
N ALA A 175 -21.40 -31.34 10.76
CA ALA A 175 -21.75 -30.61 9.52
C ALA A 175 -20.91 -29.33 9.31
N LEU A 176 -20.41 -28.73 10.38
CA LEU A 176 -19.59 -27.51 10.36
C LEU A 176 -18.07 -27.78 10.34
N SER A 177 -17.62 -29.03 10.45
CA SER A 177 -16.18 -29.35 10.61
C SER A 177 -15.34 -28.88 9.42
N GLY A 178 -15.89 -28.98 8.20
CA GLY A 178 -15.21 -28.47 7.00
C GLY A 178 -14.99 -26.95 7.04
N LEU A 179 -15.96 -26.19 7.56
CA LEU A 179 -15.84 -24.74 7.73
C LEU A 179 -14.84 -24.38 8.83
N ALA A 180 -14.84 -25.14 9.93
CA ALA A 180 -13.87 -24.98 11.01
C ALA A 180 -12.43 -25.25 10.52
N LEU A 181 -12.20 -26.36 9.81
CA LEU A 181 -10.89 -26.68 9.23
C LEU A 181 -10.44 -25.63 8.21
N MET A 182 -11.35 -25.07 7.42
CA MET A 182 -11.03 -23.98 6.51
C MET A 182 -10.57 -22.72 7.26
N GLU A 183 -11.26 -22.31 8.33
CA GLU A 183 -10.84 -21.14 9.11
C GLU A 183 -9.54 -21.40 9.88
N LEU A 184 -9.32 -22.63 10.36
CA LEU A 184 -8.05 -23.06 10.96
C LEU A 184 -6.88 -22.92 9.98
N ASN A 185 -7.06 -23.37 8.73
CA ASN A 185 -6.03 -23.22 7.69
C ASN A 185 -5.73 -21.75 7.38
N LYS A 186 -6.76 -20.90 7.27
CA LYS A 186 -6.57 -19.45 7.08
C LYS A 186 -5.83 -18.83 8.25
N LEU A 187 -6.12 -19.26 9.48
CA LEU A 187 -5.45 -18.79 10.67
C LEU A 187 -3.95 -19.16 10.67
N ARG A 188 -3.59 -20.40 10.29
CA ARG A 188 -2.19 -20.84 10.17
C ARG A 188 -1.41 -20.03 9.12
N VAL A 189 -2.00 -19.80 7.94
CA VAL A 189 -1.36 -19.02 6.87
C VAL A 189 -1.00 -17.58 7.30
N VAL A 190 -1.72 -17.01 8.28
CA VAL A 190 -1.44 -15.65 8.77
C VAL A 190 -0.45 -15.66 9.95
N LEU A 191 -0.24 -16.81 10.60
CA LEU A 191 0.69 -16.99 11.70
C LEU A 191 2.11 -17.36 11.24
N ASP A 192 2.24 -18.01 10.08
CA ASP A 192 3.51 -18.30 9.39
C ASP A 192 4.15 -17.03 8.80
#